data_AF-A0A0F6PZS1-F1
#
_entry.id   AF-A0A0F6PZS1-F1
#
_cell.length_a   1.000
_cell.length_b   1.000
_cell.length_c   1.000
_cell.angle_alpha   90.00
_cell.angle_beta   90.00
_cell.angle_gamma   90.00
#
_symmetry.space_group_name_H-M   'P 1'
#
loop_
_entity.id
_entity.type
_entity.pdbx_description
1 polymer ?
#
loop_
_entity_poly.entity_id
_entity_poly.type
_entity_poly.pdbx_seq_one_letter_code
_entity_poly.pdbx_strand_id
1 'polypeptide(L)'
;MFCVVLWLAMILTSFNSWRSREKAAPFECGFDVEQSSRSPFSIRFFVLLLLFVVFDVEVALLVPCLAVYIAGTSWLLTLSSFLFVVALGLGLFFEWADGALEWVA
;
A
#
# COMPACT_ATOMS: atom_id res chain seq x y z
N MET A 1 24.00 21.65 6.02
CA MET A 1 24.64 22.22 7.23
C MET A 1 23.74 22.14 8.46
N PHE A 2 22.50 22.67 8.41
CA PHE A 2 21.56 22.64 9.54
C PHE A 2 21.21 21.22 10.04
N CYS A 3 20.94 20.27 9.14
CA CYS A 3 20.66 18.87 9.53
C CYS A 3 21.85 18.20 10.22
N VAL A 4 23.08 18.56 9.85
CA VAL A 4 24.31 18.03 10.48
C VAL A 4 24.48 18.61 11.89
N VAL A 5 24.18 19.90 12.07
CA VAL A 5 24.22 20.56 13.38
C VAL A 5 23.17 19.96 14.32
N LEU A 6 21.94 19.72 13.84
CA LEU A 6 20.89 19.07 14.62
C LEU A 6 21.24 17.63 15.01
N TRP A 7 21.83 16.88 14.08
CA TRP A 7 22.26 15.50 14.35
C TRP A 7 23.38 15.44 15.40
N LEU A 8 24.38 16.33 15.30
CA LEU A 8 25.45 16.44 16.30
C LEU A 8 24.93 16.90 17.67
N ALA A 9 24.01 17.86 17.71
CA ALA A 9 23.39 18.32 18.96
C ALA A 9 22.60 17.20 19.66
N MET A 10 21.91 16.34 18.90
CA MET A 10 21.17 15.20 19.44
C MET A 10 22.11 14.16 20.07
N ILE A 11 23.24 13.87 19.44
CA ILE A 11 24.26 12.94 19.98
C ILE A 11 24.88 13.49 21.26
N LEU A 12 25.26 14.77 21.27
CA LEU A 12 25.91 15.40 22.43
C LEU A 12 24.98 15.49 23.65
N THR A 13 23.68 15.69 23.44
CA THR A 13 22.68 15.81 24.53
C THR A 13 22.15 14.46 25.03
N SER A 14 22.41 13.36 24.32
CA SER A 14 21.84 12.04 24.60
C SER A 14 22.50 11.26 25.77
N PHE A 15 23.39 11.88 26.55
CA PHE A 15 24.35 11.18 27.43
C PHE A 15 23.75 10.34 28.58
N ASN A 16 22.43 10.33 28.84
CA ASN A 16 21.88 9.61 29.99
C ASN A 16 20.45 9.04 29.84
N SER A 17 19.90 8.93 28.63
CA SER A 17 18.52 8.44 28.41
C SER A 17 18.37 6.92 28.29
N TRP A 18 19.47 6.20 28.02
CA TRP A 18 19.47 4.81 27.54
C TRP A 18 19.45 3.71 28.62
N ARG A 19 19.59 4.05 29.91
CA ARG A 19 19.86 3.05 30.96
C ARG A 19 18.64 2.65 31.80
N SER A 20 17.48 3.26 31.61
CA SER A 20 16.27 2.86 32.35
C SER A 20 15.57 1.71 31.64
N ARG A 21 15.49 0.55 32.31
CA ARG A 21 14.76 -0.65 31.84
C ARG A 21 13.33 -0.31 31.42
N GLU A 22 12.66 0.56 32.16
CA GLU A 22 11.27 0.98 31.92
C GLU A 22 11.11 1.87 30.68
N LYS A 23 12.18 2.54 30.22
CA LYS A 23 12.15 3.29 28.94
C LYS A 23 12.38 2.40 27.72
N ALA A 24 13.06 1.27 27.92
CA ALA A 24 13.31 0.27 26.89
C ALA A 24 12.22 -0.80 26.83
N ALA A 25 11.32 -0.85 27.81
CA ALA A 25 10.15 -1.71 27.80
C ALA A 25 9.09 -1.16 26.83
N PRO A 26 8.32 -2.04 26.16
CA PRO A 26 7.17 -1.64 25.36
C PRO A 26 6.18 -0.87 26.22
N PHE A 27 5.54 0.13 25.61
CA PHE A 27 4.47 0.86 26.27
C PHE A 27 3.17 0.04 26.23
N GLU A 28 3.10 -0.98 27.07
CA GLU A 28 1.88 -1.66 27.51
C GLU A 28 2.29 -2.66 28.61
N CYS A 29 1.80 -2.45 29.83
CA CYS A 29 2.10 -3.29 30.98
C CYS A 29 1.61 -4.73 30.75
N GLY A 30 2.51 -5.64 30.40
CA GLY A 30 2.29 -7.08 30.57
C GLY A 30 2.36 -7.95 29.31
N PHE A 31 2.65 -7.40 28.13
CA PHE A 31 2.95 -8.22 26.96
C PHE A 31 4.47 -8.36 26.78
N ASP A 32 4.97 -9.59 26.91
CA ASP A 32 6.33 -9.92 26.46
C ASP A 32 6.40 -9.75 24.94
N VAL A 33 7.41 -9.01 24.46
CA VAL A 33 7.68 -8.75 23.02
C VAL A 33 8.07 -10.03 22.27
N GLU A 34 8.22 -11.14 22.98
CA GLU A 34 8.45 -12.48 22.44
C GLU A 34 7.16 -13.04 21.82
N GLN A 35 6.44 -12.25 21.02
CA GLN A 35 5.58 -12.86 20.01
C GLN A 35 6.51 -13.51 19.00
N SER A 36 6.44 -14.84 18.87
CA SER A 36 7.18 -15.57 17.85
C SER A 36 7.02 -14.86 16.51
N SER A 37 8.09 -14.71 15.73
CA SER A 37 8.08 -14.06 14.41
C SER A 37 7.16 -14.73 13.37
N ARG A 38 6.46 -15.79 13.78
CA ARG A 38 5.56 -16.64 12.98
C ARG A 38 4.12 -16.62 13.49
N SER A 39 3.72 -15.63 14.29
CA SER A 39 2.29 -15.45 14.58
C SER A 39 1.56 -15.16 13.26
N PRO A 40 0.48 -15.91 12.94
CA PRO A 40 -0.26 -15.67 11.71
C PRO A 40 -0.87 -14.28 11.76
N PHE A 41 -0.42 -13.41 10.87
CA PHE A 41 -1.02 -12.11 10.63
C PHE A 41 -2.35 -12.27 9.90
N SER A 42 -3.22 -11.26 9.96
CA SER A 42 -4.54 -11.37 9.35
C SER A 42 -4.42 -11.50 7.82
N ILE A 43 -5.04 -12.53 7.24
CA ILE A 43 -5.00 -12.79 5.80
C ILE A 43 -5.68 -11.68 4.99
N ARG A 44 -6.54 -10.89 5.63
CA ARG A 44 -7.23 -9.75 5.04
C ARG A 44 -6.25 -8.68 4.54
N PHE A 45 -5.18 -8.40 5.30
CA PHE A 45 -4.15 -7.46 4.85
C PHE A 45 -3.35 -7.97 3.66
N PHE A 46 -3.16 -9.28 3.55
CA PHE A 46 -2.50 -9.89 2.40
C PHE A 46 -3.34 -9.74 1.13
N VAL A 47 -4.66 -10.00 1.21
CA VAL A 47 -5.59 -9.81 0.08
C VAL A 47 -5.63 -8.35 -0.35
N LEU A 48 -5.68 -7.39 0.59
CA LEU A 48 -5.63 -5.96 0.28
C LEU A 48 -4.34 -5.56 -0.45
N LEU A 49 -3.19 -6.10 -0.04
CA LEU A 49 -1.92 -5.82 -0.70
C LEU A 49 -1.89 -6.38 -2.13
N LEU A 50 -2.40 -7.60 -2.33
CA LEU A 50 -2.47 -8.21 -3.65
C LEU A 50 -3.39 -7.43 -4.58
N LEU A 51 -4.58 -7.07 -4.09
CA LEU A 51 -5.57 -6.27 -4.80
C LEU A 51 -5.03 -4.88 -5.18
N PHE A 52 -4.29 -4.23 -4.26
CA PHE A 52 -3.61 -2.97 -4.54
C PHE A 52 -2.59 -3.07 -5.69
N VAL A 53 -1.77 -4.11 -5.70
CA VAL A 53 -0.77 -4.31 -6.76
C VAL A 53 -1.44 -4.51 -8.12
N VAL A 54 -2.53 -5.29 -8.18
CA VAL A 54 -3.27 -5.51 -9.42
C VAL A 54 -3.90 -4.20 -9.91
N PHE A 55 -4.61 -3.47 -9.04
CA PHE A 55 -5.24 -2.20 -9.42
C PHE A 55 -4.24 -1.13 -9.85
N ASP A 56 -3.05 -1.07 -9.24
CA ASP A 56 -2.01 -0.13 -9.67
C ASP A 56 -1.56 -0.39 -11.12
N VAL A 57 -1.42 -1.67 -11.50
CA VAL A 57 -1.12 -2.08 -12.88
C VAL A 57 -2.28 -1.74 -13.83
N GLU A 58 -3.53 -1.96 -13.41
CA GLU A 58 -4.70 -1.60 -14.23
C GLU A 58 -4.77 -0.09 -14.52
N VAL A 59 -4.51 0.74 -13.50
CA VAL A 59 -4.47 2.20 -13.66
C VAL A 59 -3.34 2.60 -14.61
N ALA A 60 -2.17 1.96 -14.53
CA ALA A 60 -1.09 2.21 -15.48
C ALA A 60 -1.49 1.88 -16.93
N LEU A 61 -2.30 0.85 -17.14
CA LEU A 61 -2.82 0.45 -18.46
C LEU A 61 -3.95 1.36 -18.97
N LEU A 62 -4.63 2.13 -18.12
CA LEU A 62 -5.62 3.13 -18.55
C LEU A 62 -4.99 4.34 -19.24
N VAL A 63 -3.75 4.71 -18.87
CA VAL A 63 -3.04 5.86 -19.47
C VAL A 63 -2.89 5.76 -20.99
N PRO A 64 -2.37 4.66 -21.57
CA PRO A 64 -2.29 4.52 -23.03
C PRO A 64 -3.68 4.47 -23.69
N CYS A 65 -4.70 3.94 -23.02
CA CYS A 65 -6.08 3.94 -23.55
C CYS A 65 -6.62 5.37 -23.70
N LEU A 66 -6.35 6.25 -22.72
CA LEU A 66 -6.70 7.66 -22.81
C LEU A 66 -5.92 8.36 -23.94
N ALA A 67 -4.64 8.05 -24.10
CA ALA A 67 -3.82 8.61 -25.18
C ALA A 67 -4.37 8.25 -26.58
N VAL A 68 -4.82 7.00 -26.77
CA VAL A 68 -5.47 6.53 -28.00
C VAL A 68 -6.74 7.32 -28.32
N TYR A 69 -7.54 7.62 -27.29
CA TYR A 69 -8.77 8.40 -27.42
C TYR A 69 -8.49 9.87 -27.79
N ILE A 70 -7.53 10.52 -27.11
CA ILE A 70 -7.17 11.92 -27.36
C ILE A 70 -6.53 12.10 -28.75
N ALA A 71 -5.68 11.18 -29.16
CA ALA A 71 -4.95 11.27 -30.43
C ALA A 71 -5.85 11.09 -31.67
N GLY A 72 -7.12 10.68 -31.51
CA GLY A 72 -8.04 10.50 -32.65
C GLY A 72 -7.53 9.45 -33.64
N THR A 73 -7.02 8.33 -33.11
CA THR A 73 -6.46 7.22 -33.89
C THR A 73 -7.53 6.46 -34.69
N SER A 74 -7.13 5.40 -35.40
CA SER A 74 -8.06 4.61 -36.23
C SER A 74 -9.25 4.08 -35.41
N TRP A 75 -10.42 4.01 -36.06
CA TRP A 75 -11.66 3.50 -35.45
C TRP A 75 -11.49 2.14 -34.76
N LEU A 76 -10.72 1.24 -35.39
CA LEU A 76 -10.41 -0.08 -34.85
C LEU A 76 -9.64 0.00 -33.52
N LEU A 77 -8.65 0.91 -33.43
CA LEU A 77 -7.85 1.06 -32.22
C LEU A 77 -8.69 1.63 -31.09
N THR A 78 -9.50 2.66 -31.36
CA THR A 78 -10.42 3.24 -30.37
C THR A 78 -11.45 2.22 -29.87
N LEU A 79 -12.00 1.39 -30.76
CA LEU A 79 -12.93 0.33 -30.38
C LEU A 79 -12.24 -0.71 -29.48
N SER A 80 -11.01 -1.12 -29.83
CA SER A 80 -10.25 -2.09 -29.03
C SER A 80 -9.90 -1.55 -27.64
N SER A 81 -9.49 -0.27 -27.53
CA SER A 81 -9.21 0.35 -26.23
C SER A 81 -10.47 0.51 -25.39
N PHE A 82 -11.61 0.81 -26.03
CA PHE A 82 -12.89 0.89 -25.32
C PHE A 82 -13.31 -0.46 -24.74
N LEU A 83 -13.23 -1.53 -25.54
CA LEU A 83 -13.52 -2.89 -25.07
C LEU A 83 -12.58 -3.31 -23.93
N PHE A 84 -11.31 -2.92 -24.00
CA PHE A 84 -10.35 -3.18 -22.93
C PHE A 84 -10.75 -2.50 -21.62
N VAL A 85 -11.14 -1.22 -21.64
CA VAL A 85 -11.61 -0.50 -20.45
C VAL A 85 -12.87 -1.17 -19.86
N VAL A 86 -13.79 -1.62 -20.71
CA VAL A 86 -14.99 -2.36 -20.26
C VAL A 86 -14.60 -3.68 -19.59
N ALA A 87 -13.62 -4.41 -20.15
CA ALA A 87 -13.15 -5.66 -19.56
C ALA A 87 -12.55 -5.46 -18.17
N LEU A 88 -11.74 -4.40 -17.98
CA LEU A 88 -11.22 -4.02 -16.65
C LEU A 88 -12.36 -3.68 -15.68
N GLY A 89 -13.35 -2.90 -16.12
CA GLY A 89 -14.53 -2.56 -15.30
C GLY A 89 -15.37 -3.77 -14.90
N LEU A 90 -15.48 -4.78 -15.75
CA LEU A 90 -16.15 -6.05 -15.42
C LEU A 90 -15.38 -6.86 -14.38
N GLY A 91 -14.04 -6.86 -14.44
CA GLY A 91 -13.18 -7.48 -13.43
C GLY A 91 -13.41 -6.86 -12.05
N LEU A 92 -13.39 -5.54 -11.96
CA LEU A 92 -13.70 -4.80 -10.74
C LEU A 92 -15.09 -5.11 -10.20
N PHE A 93 -16.10 -5.20 -11.08
CA PHE A 93 -17.46 -5.55 -10.66
C PHE A 93 -17.54 -6.97 -10.08
N PHE A 94 -16.82 -7.92 -10.66
CA PHE A 94 -16.75 -9.28 -10.14
C PHE A 94 -16.10 -9.33 -8.74
N GLU A 95 -14.99 -8.64 -8.54
CA GLU A 95 -14.32 -8.56 -7.24
C GLU A 95 -15.16 -7.86 -6.18
N TRP A 96 -15.93 -6.85 -6.58
CA TRP A 96 -16.88 -6.19 -5.68
C TRP A 96 -18.03 -7.12 -5.29
N ALA A 97 -18.57 -7.89 -6.24
CA ALA A 97 -19.62 -8.86 -5.97
C ALA A 97 -19.15 -10.00 -5.04
N ASP A 98 -17.85 -10.35 -5.06
CA ASP A 98 -17.24 -11.32 -4.15
C ASP A 98 -16.99 -10.76 -2.74
N GLY A 99 -17.20 -9.46 -2.53
CA GLY A 99 -17.00 -8.80 -1.23
C GLY A 99 -15.54 -8.61 -0.84
N ALA A 100 -14.59 -8.84 -1.76
CA ALA A 100 -13.15 -8.66 -1.51
C ALA A 100 -12.78 -7.20 -1.16
N LEU A 101 -13.62 -6.25 -1.56
CA LEU A 101 -13.50 -4.81 -1.32
C LEU A 101 -14.20 -4.32 -0.04
N GLU A 102 -15.08 -5.14 0.56
CA GLU A 102 -15.83 -4.71 1.73
C GLU A 102 -14.98 -4.77 2.99
N TRP A 103 -14.82 -3.62 3.62
CA TRP A 103 -14.16 -3.50 4.92
C TRP A 103 -15.22 -3.48 6.02
N VAL A 104 -15.80 -4.65 6.31
CA VAL A 104 -16.68 -4.81 7.47
C VAL A 104 -16.08 -5.88 8.37
N ALA A 105 -15.82 -5.45 9.61
CA ALA A 105 -15.18 -6.21 10.67
C ALA A 105 -15.83 -7.59 10.89
#